data_AF-A0A0Q5M165-F1
#
_entry.id   AF-A0A0Q5M165-F1
#
_cell.length_a   1.000
_cell.length_b   1.000
_cell.length_c   1.000
_cell.angle_alpha   90.00
_cell.angle_beta   90.00
_cell.angle_gamma   90.00
#
_symmetry.space_group_name_H-M   'P 1'
#
loop_
_entity.id
_entity.type
_entity.pdbx_description
1 polymer ?
#
loop_
_entity_poly.entity_id
_entity_poly.type
_entity_poly.pdbx_seq_one_letter_code
_entity_poly.pdbx_strand_id
1 'polypeptide(L)'
;MGTAITLCTLFQPTLLLLVLLLCLWLAHQSITFMELRWVCPVRDVTPGEQMIHSFLEVLPVAGMLLLSIPVVDSALQEDSAAAAWTLERRALADVAWRAEAWPALIFACVAFNGLPYLEELWRCLRWHRSAAAATEPGPEESGD
;
A
#
# COMPACT_ATOMS: atom_id res chain seq x y z
N MET A 1 -2.90 -1.25 -0.69
CA MET A 1 -2.14 -2.40 -1.26
C MET A 1 -0.97 -2.90 -0.41
N GLY A 2 -0.35 -2.12 0.48
CA GLY A 2 0.79 -2.57 1.29
C GLY A 2 0.56 -3.90 2.02
N THR A 3 -0.59 -4.06 2.69
CA THR A 3 -0.98 -5.32 3.35
C THR A 3 -1.00 -6.52 2.41
N ALA A 4 -1.52 -6.36 1.19
CA ALA A 4 -1.56 -7.43 0.19
C ALA A 4 -0.14 -7.86 -0.22
N ILE A 5 0.77 -6.90 -0.40
CA ILE A 5 2.18 -7.16 -0.69
C ILE A 5 2.85 -7.90 0.47
N THR A 6 2.60 -7.47 1.72
CA THR A 6 3.12 -8.16 2.91
C THR A 6 2.60 -9.60 3.01
N LEU A 7 1.35 -9.86 2.70
CA LEU A 7 0.83 -11.23 2.68
C LEU A 7 1.52 -12.07 1.59
N CYS A 8 1.70 -11.52 0.39
CA CYS A 8 2.41 -12.20 -0.70
C CYS A 8 3.87 -12.52 -0.38
N THR A 9 4.54 -11.70 0.44
CA THR A 9 5.94 -11.93 0.82
C THR A 9 6.06 -12.95 1.93
N LEU A 10 5.09 -13.02 2.84
CA LEU A 10 5.14 -13.89 4.01
C LEU A 10 4.57 -15.29 3.78
N PHE A 11 3.59 -15.44 2.88
CA PHE A 11 2.86 -16.69 2.70
C PHE A 11 3.12 -17.32 1.33
N GLN A 12 2.93 -18.63 1.25
CA GLN A 12 2.92 -19.35 -0.01
C GLN A 12 1.64 -19.01 -0.79
N PRO A 13 1.67 -19.04 -2.13
CA PRO A 13 0.47 -18.86 -2.95
C PRO A 13 -0.51 -20.01 -2.70
N THR A 14 -1.66 -19.71 -2.11
CA THR A 14 -2.78 -20.65 -1.90
C THR A 14 -4.09 -20.02 -2.39
N LEU A 15 -5.16 -20.82 -2.55
CA LEU A 15 -6.48 -20.29 -2.94
C LEU A 15 -6.98 -19.28 -1.90
N LEU A 16 -6.80 -19.58 -0.61
CA LEU A 16 -7.16 -18.64 0.45
C LEU A 16 -6.39 -17.31 0.30
N LEU A 17 -5.08 -17.36 0.05
CA LEU A 17 -4.31 -16.14 -0.17
C LEU A 17 -4.85 -15.36 -1.37
N LEU A 18 -5.12 -16.01 -2.52
CA LEU A 18 -5.67 -15.32 -3.70
C LEU A 18 -7.00 -14.65 -3.42
N VAL A 19 -7.91 -15.29 -2.67
CA VAL A 19 -9.19 -14.70 -2.25
C VAL A 19 -8.95 -13.48 -1.36
N LEU A 20 -8.02 -13.56 -0.39
CA LEU A 20 -7.68 -12.43 0.46
C LEU A 20 -7.10 -11.26 -0.35
N LEU A 21 -6.23 -11.53 -1.33
CA LEU A 21 -5.66 -10.52 -2.21
C LEU A 21 -6.75 -9.85 -3.05
N LEU A 22 -7.71 -10.61 -3.58
CA LEU A 22 -8.85 -10.08 -4.31
C LEU A 22 -9.71 -9.18 -3.40
N CYS A 23 -10.01 -9.62 -2.18
CA CYS A 23 -10.76 -8.81 -1.21
C CYS A 23 -10.04 -7.51 -0.86
N LEU A 24 -8.72 -7.57 -0.63
CA LEU A 24 -7.91 -6.38 -0.37
C LEU A 24 -7.85 -5.45 -1.58
N TRP A 25 -7.83 -6.01 -2.80
CA TRP A 25 -7.90 -5.23 -4.03
C TRP A 25 -9.25 -4.51 -4.16
N LEU A 26 -10.37 -5.20 -3.95
CA LEU A 26 -11.71 -4.61 -3.95
C LEU A 26 -11.87 -3.53 -2.86
N ALA A 27 -11.33 -3.76 -1.67
CA ALA A 27 -11.33 -2.78 -0.60
C ALA A 27 -10.54 -1.53 -1.01
N HIS A 28 -9.39 -1.69 -1.67
CA HIS A 28 -8.64 -0.57 -2.22
C HIS A 28 -9.44 0.20 -3.26
N GLN A 29 -10.11 -0.48 -4.20
CA GLN A 29 -10.98 0.18 -5.19
C GLN A 29 -12.06 1.03 -4.54
N SER A 30 -12.69 0.49 -3.50
CA SER A 30 -13.75 1.18 -2.77
C SER A 30 -13.20 2.46 -2.12
N ILE A 31 -12.02 2.38 -1.51
CA ILE A 31 -11.37 3.53 -0.87
C ILE A 31 -10.95 4.57 -1.92
N THR A 32 -10.37 4.16 -3.05
CA THR A 32 -10.03 5.07 -4.15
C THR A 32 -11.26 5.77 -4.70
N PHE A 33 -12.35 5.04 -4.94
CA PHE A 33 -13.59 5.64 -5.40
C PHE A 33 -14.12 6.69 -4.41
N MET A 34 -14.09 6.39 -3.11
CA MET A 34 -14.49 7.32 -2.05
C MET A 34 -13.59 8.57 -2.02
N GLU A 35 -12.27 8.38 -2.15
CA GLU A 35 -11.29 9.46 -2.16
C GLU A 35 -11.50 10.40 -3.36
N LEU A 36 -11.62 9.87 -4.58
CA LEU A 36 -11.89 10.67 -5.77
C LEU A 36 -13.22 11.44 -5.66
N ARG A 37 -14.25 10.82 -5.08
CA ARG A 37 -15.54 11.50 -4.84
C ARG A 37 -15.41 12.70 -3.92
N TRP A 38 -14.50 12.68 -2.95
CA TRP A 38 -14.27 13.78 -2.02
C TRP A 38 -13.26 14.80 -2.54
N VAL A 39 -12.26 14.37 -3.30
CA VAL A 39 -11.12 15.19 -3.70
C VAL A 39 -11.38 15.96 -4.99
N CYS A 40 -12.01 15.35 -5.99
CA CYS A 40 -12.27 16.00 -7.29
C CYS A 40 -13.08 17.31 -7.20
N PRO A 41 -14.02 17.51 -6.24
CA PRO A 41 -14.70 18.80 -6.09
C PRO A 41 -13.83 19.94 -5.54
N VAL A 42 -12.72 19.62 -4.87
CA VAL A 42 -11.89 20.60 -4.14
C VAL A 42 -10.50 20.81 -4.74
N ARG A 43 -10.07 19.92 -5.65
CA ARG A 43 -8.86 20.12 -6.47
C ARG A 43 -8.98 19.42 -7.81
N ASP A 44 -8.22 19.93 -8.78
CA ASP A 44 -7.98 19.21 -10.02
C ASP A 44 -7.05 18.01 -9.78
N VAL A 45 -7.44 16.85 -10.32
CA VAL A 45 -6.60 15.66 -10.38
C VAL A 45 -6.09 15.54 -11.81
N THR A 46 -4.77 15.69 -12.00
CA THR A 46 -4.20 15.75 -13.34
C THR A 46 -4.28 14.40 -14.07
N PRO A 47 -4.30 14.37 -15.42
CA PRO A 47 -4.26 13.11 -16.17
C PRO A 47 -3.04 12.24 -15.83
N GLY A 48 -1.90 12.86 -15.52
CA GLY A 48 -0.69 12.16 -15.12
C GLY A 48 -0.84 11.43 -13.78
N GLU A 49 -1.43 12.07 -12.78
CA GLU A 49 -1.75 11.45 -11.49
C GLU A 49 -2.66 10.23 -11.66
N GLN A 50 -3.71 10.38 -12.46
CA GLN A 50 -4.64 9.28 -12.76
C GLN A 50 -3.99 8.13 -13.52
N MET A 51 -3.11 8.43 -14.47
CA MET A 51 -2.40 7.39 -15.23
C MET A 51 -1.45 6.59 -14.33
N ILE A 52 -0.72 7.25 -13.41
CA ILE A 52 0.14 6.58 -12.44
C ILE A 52 -0.70 5.70 -11.50
N HIS A 53 -1.81 6.23 -10.99
CA HIS A 53 -2.72 5.46 -10.14
C HIS A 53 -3.27 4.23 -10.88
N SER A 54 -3.82 4.41 -12.08
CA SER A 54 -4.36 3.33 -12.92
C SER A 54 -3.30 2.26 -13.23
N PHE A 55 -2.06 2.68 -13.49
CA PHE A 55 -0.95 1.75 -13.70
C PHE A 55 -0.61 0.95 -12.43
N LEU A 56 -0.54 1.61 -11.27
CA LEU A 56 -0.29 0.92 -10.00
C LEU A 56 -1.45 -0.01 -9.61
N GLU A 57 -2.65 0.28 -10.08
CA GLU A 57 -3.86 -0.50 -9.83
C GLU A 57 -3.90 -1.83 -10.61
N VAL A 58 -3.39 -1.83 -11.85
CA VAL A 58 -3.38 -3.04 -12.70
C VAL A 58 -2.29 -4.04 -12.27
N LEU A 59 -1.19 -3.57 -11.68
CA LEU A 59 -0.07 -4.44 -11.28
C LEU A 59 -0.48 -5.57 -10.30
N PRO A 60 -1.23 -5.30 -9.22
CA PRO A 60 -1.76 -6.36 -8.35
C PRO A 60 -2.65 -7.36 -9.10
N VAL A 61 -3.49 -6.91 -10.02
CA VAL A 61 -4.37 -7.78 -10.80
C VAL A 61 -3.56 -8.69 -11.70
N ALA A 62 -2.60 -8.13 -12.44
CA ALA A 62 -1.68 -8.91 -13.26
C ALA A 62 -0.90 -9.95 -12.43
N GLY A 63 -0.41 -9.56 -11.25
CA GLY A 63 0.26 -10.48 -10.32
C GLY A 63 -0.66 -11.61 -9.85
N MET A 64 -1.90 -11.31 -9.45
CA MET A 64 -2.89 -12.32 -9.06
C MET A 64 -3.21 -13.28 -10.21
N LEU A 65 -3.37 -12.77 -11.44
CA LEU A 65 -3.62 -13.59 -12.63
C LEU A 65 -2.45 -14.55 -12.91
N LEU A 66 -1.22 -14.06 -12.87
CA LEU A 66 -0.03 -14.89 -13.04
C LEU A 66 0.09 -15.98 -11.97
N LEU A 67 -0.25 -15.65 -10.72
CA LEU A 67 -0.26 -16.62 -9.62
C LEU A 67 -1.44 -17.59 -9.68
N SER A 68 -2.56 -17.20 -10.29
CA SER A 68 -3.79 -18.00 -10.30
C SER A 68 -3.61 -19.35 -10.98
N ILE A 69 -2.85 -19.41 -12.08
CA ILE A 69 -2.63 -20.63 -12.86
C ILE A 69 -2.00 -21.74 -12.00
N PRO A 70 -0.79 -21.56 -11.44
CA PRO A 70 -0.17 -22.62 -10.63
C PRO A 70 -0.95 -22.91 -9.35
N VAL A 71 -1.59 -21.91 -8.74
CA VAL A 71 -2.38 -22.10 -7.51
C VAL A 71 -3.63 -22.94 -7.74
N VAL A 72 -4.38 -22.66 -8.81
CA VAL A 72 -5.58 -23.44 -9.16
C VAL A 72 -5.20 -24.86 -9.55
N ASP A 73 -4.15 -25.03 -10.37
CA ASP A 73 -3.65 -26.36 -10.73
C ASP A 73 -3.27 -27.18 -9.50
N SER A 74 -2.54 -26.57 -8.56
CA SER A 74 -2.14 -27.22 -7.31
C SER A 74 -3.34 -27.55 -6.43
N ALA A 75 -4.39 -26.73 -6.43
CA ALA A 75 -5.58 -26.94 -5.60
C ALA A 75 -6.54 -28.02 -6.13
N LEU A 76 -6.45 -28.36 -7.43
CA LEU A 76 -7.25 -29.41 -8.05
C LEU A 76 -6.68 -30.82 -7.82
N GLN A 77 -5.45 -30.94 -7.31
CA GLN A 77 -4.87 -32.22 -6.92
C GLN A 77 -5.53 -32.69 -5.60
N GLU A 78 -6.00 -33.93 -5.54
CA GLU A 78 -6.83 -34.43 -4.43
C GLU A 78 -6.14 -34.35 -3.06
N ASP A 79 -4.81 -34.54 -3.03
CA ASP A 79 -4.01 -34.54 -1.79
C ASP A 79 -3.78 -33.12 -1.21
N SER A 80 -4.05 -32.06 -1.98
CA SER A 80 -3.76 -30.67 -1.63
C SER A 80 -5.01 -29.79 -1.50
N ALA A 81 -6.20 -30.32 -1.78
CA ALA A 81 -7.45 -29.55 -1.72
C ALA A 81 -7.72 -28.90 -0.35
N ALA A 82 -7.40 -29.61 0.75
CA ALA A 82 -7.51 -29.05 2.10
C ALA A 82 -6.44 -27.98 2.38
N ALA A 83 -5.20 -28.19 1.91
CA ALA A 83 -4.09 -27.25 2.09
C ALA A 83 -4.31 -25.94 1.32
N ALA A 84 -5.01 -25.98 0.19
CA ALA A 84 -5.32 -24.82 -0.64
C ALA A 84 -6.09 -23.71 0.11
N TRP A 85 -6.81 -24.07 1.17
CA TRP A 85 -7.58 -23.14 2.02
C TRP A 85 -6.87 -22.75 3.31
N THR A 86 -5.56 -22.96 3.41
CA THR A 86 -4.75 -22.58 4.56
C THR A 86 -3.72 -21.50 4.20
N LEU A 87 -3.22 -20.79 5.21
CA LEU A 87 -2.12 -19.84 5.07
C LEU A 87 -0.84 -20.51 5.56
N GLU A 88 -0.01 -20.94 4.62
CA GLU A 88 1.30 -21.51 4.94
C GLU A 88 2.38 -20.46 4.81
N ARG A 89 3.18 -20.29 5.86
CA ARG A 89 4.28 -19.32 5.87
C ARG A 89 5.36 -19.80 4.90
N ARG A 90 5.84 -18.89 4.06
CA ARG A 90 6.97 -19.14 3.16
C ARG A 90 8.24 -19.41 3.97
N ALA A 91 8.98 -20.45 3.63
CA ALA A 91 10.25 -20.73 4.29
C ALA A 91 11.30 -19.69 3.85
N LEU A 92 12.15 -19.25 4.79
CA LEU A 92 13.16 -18.23 4.49
C LEU A 92 14.15 -18.69 3.42
N ALA A 93 14.43 -20.00 3.37
CA ALA A 93 15.27 -20.65 2.38
C ALA A 93 14.74 -20.46 0.94
N ASP A 94 13.42 -20.44 0.74
CA ASP A 94 12.78 -20.27 -0.57
C ASP A 94 12.97 -18.86 -1.15
N VAL A 95 13.40 -17.92 -0.32
CA VAL A 95 13.62 -16.50 -0.66
C VAL A 95 15.10 -16.10 -0.53
N ALA A 96 15.97 -17.05 -0.16
CA ALA A 96 17.39 -16.79 0.11
C ALA A 96 18.15 -16.29 -1.13
N TRP A 97 17.75 -16.71 -2.34
CA TRP A 97 18.32 -16.19 -3.59
C TRP A 97 18.01 -14.70 -3.84
N ARG A 98 17.03 -14.14 -3.11
CA ARG A 98 16.66 -12.72 -3.14
C ARG A 98 17.25 -11.94 -1.96
N ALA A 99 18.10 -12.57 -1.14
CA ALA A 99 18.71 -11.93 0.03
C ALA A 99 19.40 -10.60 -0.34
N GLU A 100 20.10 -10.62 -1.47
CA GLU A 100 20.84 -9.49 -2.04
C GLU A 100 19.93 -8.34 -2.51
N ALA A 101 18.66 -8.63 -2.82
CA ALA A 101 17.71 -7.62 -3.28
C ALA A 101 17.04 -6.87 -2.13
N TRP A 102 17.06 -7.37 -0.89
CA TRP A 102 16.41 -6.72 0.25
C TRP A 102 16.94 -5.33 0.56
N PRO A 103 18.27 -5.07 0.59
CA PRO A 103 18.78 -3.72 0.83
C PRO A 103 18.28 -2.72 -0.22
N ALA A 104 18.29 -3.11 -1.50
CA ALA A 104 17.81 -2.27 -2.59
C ALA A 104 16.29 -2.02 -2.50
N LEU A 105 15.50 -3.04 -2.17
CA LEU A 105 14.05 -2.92 -1.98
C LEU A 105 13.70 -2.03 -0.78
N ILE A 106 14.37 -2.23 0.37
CA ILE A 106 14.17 -1.41 1.56
C ILE A 106 14.56 0.03 1.26
N PHE A 107 15.72 0.25 0.61
CA PHE A 107 16.15 1.56 0.19
C PHE A 107 15.12 2.23 -0.72
N ALA A 108 14.61 1.53 -1.75
CA ALA A 108 13.59 2.07 -2.65
C ALA A 108 12.28 2.41 -1.92
N CYS A 109 11.82 1.53 -1.02
CA CYS A 109 10.64 1.78 -0.19
C CYS A 109 10.82 3.02 0.68
N VAL A 110 11.96 3.16 1.36
CA VAL A 110 12.24 4.33 2.20
C VAL A 110 12.39 5.58 1.34
N ALA A 111 13.18 5.54 0.28
CA ALA A 111 13.51 6.70 -0.54
C ALA A 111 12.31 7.25 -1.31
N PHE A 112 11.49 6.38 -1.90
CA PHE A 112 10.41 6.79 -2.80
C PHE A 112 9.01 6.75 -2.16
N ASN A 113 8.84 6.13 -0.99
CA ASN A 113 7.57 6.17 -0.26
C ASN A 113 7.75 6.83 1.12
N GLY A 114 8.69 6.33 1.94
CA GLY A 114 8.86 6.81 3.31
C GLY A 114 9.26 8.28 3.40
N LEU A 115 10.29 8.70 2.65
CA LEU A 115 10.83 10.06 2.70
C LEU A 115 9.80 11.13 2.29
N PRO A 116 9.06 11.02 1.16
CA PRO A 116 8.02 11.98 0.82
C PRO A 116 6.95 12.14 1.92
N TYR A 117 6.51 11.04 2.53
CA TYR A 117 5.54 11.10 3.64
C TYR A 117 6.10 11.77 4.89
N LEU A 118 7.36 11.48 5.23
CA LEU A 118 8.03 12.11 6.37
C LEU A 118 8.27 13.60 6.13
N GLU A 119 8.61 14.00 4.90
CA GLU A 119 8.73 15.39 4.50
C GLU A 119 7.40 16.13 4.68
N GLU A 120 6.32 15.60 4.12
CA GLU A 120 5.01 16.24 4.21
C GLU A 120 4.52 16.33 5.66
N LEU A 121 4.69 15.27 6.44
CA LEU A 121 4.40 15.28 7.87
C LEU A 121 5.20 16.37 8.61
N TRP A 122 6.50 16.50 8.30
CA TRP A 122 7.34 17.55 8.87
C TRP A 122 6.89 18.95 8.48
N ARG A 123 6.50 19.18 7.21
CA ARG A 123 5.94 20.45 6.72
C ARG A 123 4.66 20.81 7.46
N CYS A 124 3.74 19.86 7.62
CA CYS A 124 2.50 20.04 8.39
C CYS A 124 2.76 20.40 9.86
N LEU A 125 3.67 19.66 10.53
CA LEU A 125 4.02 19.92 11.92
C LEU A 125 4.68 21.30 12.10
N ARG A 126 5.57 21.68 11.18
CA ARG A 126 6.21 23.00 11.18
C ARG A 126 5.18 24.12 11.01
N TRP A 127 4.27 23.98 10.05
CA TRP A 127 3.19 24.94 9.82
C TRP A 127 2.31 25.11 11.06
N HIS A 128 1.89 24.00 11.67
CA HIS A 128 1.06 24.03 12.88
C HIS A 128 1.76 24.72 14.06
N ARG A 129 3.07 24.51 14.23
CA ARG A 129 3.87 25.21 15.25
C ARG A 129 3.95 26.71 15.00
N SER A 130 4.13 27.13 13.74
CA SER A 130 4.17 28.55 13.38
C SER A 130 2.82 29.24 13.55
N ALA A 131 1.72 28.57 13.19
CA ALA A 131 0.36 29.10 13.38
C ALA A 131 0.00 29.26 14.87
N ALA A 132 0.38 28.29 15.70
CA ALA A 132 0.19 28.37 17.15
C ALA A 132 0.94 29.57 17.77
N ALA A 133 2.18 29.82 17.35
CA ALA A 133 2.97 30.95 17.85
C ALA A 133 2.44 32.33 17.41
N ALA A 134 1.74 32.41 16.26
CA ALA A 134 1.14 33.66 15.77
C ALA A 134 -0.20 34.02 16.45
N THR A 135 -0.77 33.11 17.25
CA THR A 135 -2.07 33.29 17.90
C THR A 135 -1.93 33.73 19.37
N GLU A 136 -0.71 33.93 19.89
CA GLU A 136 -0.57 34.55 21.21
C GLU A 136 -1.00 36.03 21.12
N PRO A 137 -2.02 36.46 21.90
CA PRO A 137 -2.45 37.84 21.89
C PRO A 137 -1.30 38.72 22.38
N GLY A 138 -0.92 39.72 21.57
CA GLY A 138 0.05 40.74 21.98
C GLY A 138 -0.42 41.45 23.26
N PRO A 139 0.50 41.94 24.10
CA PRO A 139 0.15 42.57 25.37
C PRO A 139 -0.85 43.70 25.11
N GLU A 140 -1.98 43.66 25.81
CA GLU A 140 -2.97 44.75 25.81
C GLU A 140 -2.23 46.05 26.12
N GLU A 141 -2.21 46.97 25.15
CA GLU A 141 -1.81 48.35 25.39
C GLU A 141 -2.80 48.92 26.42
N SER A 142 -2.36 48.99 27.67
CA SER A 142 -3.03 49.73 28.73
C SER A 142 -3.01 51.21 28.34
N GLY A 143 -4.08 51.67 27.71
CA GLY A 143 -4.34 53.08 27.44
C GLY A 143 -4.56 53.86 28.73
N ASP A 144 -3.97 55.06 28.77
CA ASP A 144 -4.00 56.08 29.84
C ASP A 144 -5.40 56.45 30.34
#